data_AF-A0A6J5DN67-F1
#
_entry.id   AF-A0A6J5DN67-F1
#
_cell.length_a   1.000
_cell.length_b   1.000
_cell.length_c   1.000
_cell.angle_alpha   90.00
_cell.angle_beta   90.00
_cell.angle_gamma   90.00
#
_symmetry.space_group_name_H-M   'P 1'
#
loop_
_entity.id
_entity.type
_entity.pdbx_description
1 polymer ?
#
loop_
_entity_poly.entity_id
_entity_poly.type
_entity_poly.pdbx_seq_one_letter_code
_entity_poly.pdbx_strand_id
1 'polypeptide(L)' 'MSVIESMKEGDVRRGREYECTDDDFVGIVRVTEVGGGMVYYSGDADGFSVMREFVRAYRPYPSSKN' A
#
# COMPACT_ATOMS: atom_id res chain seq x y z
N MET A 1 3.14 -16.51 16.76
CA MET A 1 4.01 -15.72 15.86
C MET A 1 3.27 -15.57 14.55
N SER A 2 2.60 -14.44 14.34
CA SER A 2 1.93 -14.17 13.06
C SER A 2 3.02 -13.93 12.03
N VAL A 3 3.14 -14.83 11.06
CA VAL A 3 3.98 -14.61 9.89
C VAL A 3 3.38 -13.38 9.22
N ILE A 4 4.04 -12.23 9.33
CA ILE A 4 3.67 -11.07 8.52
C ILE A 4 4.03 -11.48 7.11
N GLU A 5 3.08 -12.03 6.36
CA GLU A 5 3.24 -12.30 4.94
C GLU A 5 3.67 -10.97 4.31
N SER A 6 4.96 -10.89 3.98
CA SER A 6 5.54 -9.67 3.43
C SER A 6 4.92 -9.46 2.05
N MET A 7 4.25 -8.32 1.88
CA MET A 7 3.62 -7.94 0.63
C MET A 7 4.64 -7.93 -0.50
N LYS A 8 4.26 -8.46 -1.68
CA LYS A 8 5.11 -8.48 -2.87
C LYS A 8 4.60 -7.48 -3.90
N GLU A 9 5.43 -7.18 -4.89
CA GLU A 9 5.10 -6.22 -5.95
C GLU A 9 3.81 -6.63 -6.71
N GLY A 10 3.58 -7.93 -6.90
CA GLY A 10 2.36 -8.45 -7.53
C GLY A 10 1.08 -8.30 -6.70
N ASP A 11 1.20 -7.96 -5.42
CA ASP A 11 0.06 -7.66 -4.54
C ASP A 11 -0.41 -6.20 -4.66
N VAL A 12 0.43 -5.32 -5.22
CA VAL A 12 0.10 -3.92 -5.49
C VAL A 12 -0.81 -3.85 -6.71
N ARG A 13 -2.03 -3.33 -6.51
CA ARG A 13 -3.05 -3.25 -7.54
C ARG A 13 -3.70 -1.87 -7.55
N ARG A 14 -3.79 -1.30 -8.75
CA ARG A 14 -4.58 -0.10 -9.00
C ARG A 14 -6.01 -0.28 -8.48
N GLY A 15 -6.51 0.75 -7.80
CA GLY A 15 -7.84 0.81 -7.23
C GLY A 15 -7.98 0.15 -5.86
N ARG A 16 -6.95 -0.55 -5.36
CA ARG A 16 -6.94 -1.19 -4.04
C ARG A 16 -6.37 -0.24 -2.98
N GLU A 17 -6.84 -0.42 -1.76
CA GLU A 17 -6.43 0.34 -0.58
C GLU A 17 -5.35 -0.41 0.21
N TYR A 18 -4.44 0.37 0.79
CA TYR A 18 -3.31 -0.10 1.57
C TYR A 18 -3.15 0.78 2.79
N GLU A 19 -2.88 0.17 3.93
CA GLU A 19 -2.60 0.89 5.17
C GLU A 19 -1.10 0.96 5.41
N CYS A 20 -0.64 2.12 5.86
CA CYS A 20 0.72 2.31 6.32
C CYS A 20 1.01 1.38 7.51
N THR A 21 2.18 0.76 7.52
CA THR A 21 2.63 -0.13 8.59
C THR A 21 3.41 0.59 9.68
N ASP A 22 3.63 1.90 9.52
CA ASP A 22 4.33 2.72 10.50
C ASP A 22 3.39 3.04 11.68
N ASP A 23 3.78 2.64 12.89
CA ASP A 23 2.96 2.84 14.10
C ASP A 23 2.73 4.33 14.41
N ASP A 24 3.63 5.20 13.97
CA ASP A 24 3.52 6.66 14.16
C ASP A 24 2.66 7.34 13.08
N PHE A 25 2.37 6.64 11.97
CA PHE A 25 1.59 7.17 10.85
C PHE A 25 0.49 6.19 10.42
N VAL A 26 -0.69 6.33 11.04
CA VAL A 26 -1.89 5.59 10.62
C VAL A 26 -2.52 6.31 9.42
N GLY A 27 -2.38 5.74 8.23
CA GLY A 27 -2.99 6.29 7.02
C GLY A 27 -3.31 5.22 5.99
N ILE A 28 -4.48 5.32 5.37
CA ILE A 28 -4.94 4.47 4.28
C ILE A 28 -4.79 5.23 2.96
N VAL A 29 -4.11 4.60 2.02
CA VAL A 29 -3.90 5.13 0.68
C VAL A 29 -4.46 4.18 -0.36
N ARG A 30 -5.06 4.74 -1.40
CA ARG A 30 -5.56 4.01 -2.56
C ARG A 30 -4.60 4.18 -3.71
N VAL A 31 -4.14 3.07 -4.28
CA VAL A 31 -3.23 3.10 -5.43
C VAL A 31 -4.00 3.56 -6.67
N THR A 32 -3.56 4.66 -7.28
CA THR A 32 -4.19 5.27 -8.46
C THR A 32 -3.51 4.83 -9.75
N GLU A 33 -2.21 4.54 -9.72
CA GLU A 33 -1.41 4.08 -10.86
C GLU A 33 -0.21 3.23 -10.40
N VAL A 34 0.15 2.23 -11.22
CA VAL A 34 1.35 1.39 -11.05
C VAL A 34 2.06 1.31 -12.38
N GLY A 35 3.30 1.77 -12.45
CA GLY A 35 4.07 1.79 -13.70
C GLY A 35 5.49 2.30 -13.51
N GLY A 36 6.41 1.87 -14.37
CA GLY A 36 7.81 2.32 -14.33
C GLY A 36 8.55 2.03 -13.01
N GLY A 37 8.11 1.02 -12.26
CA GLY A 37 8.65 0.71 -10.92
C GLY A 37 8.18 1.66 -9.81
N MET A 38 7.17 2.50 -10.09
CA MET A 38 6.57 3.45 -9.14
C MET A 38 5.12 3.09 -8.85
N VAL A 39 4.67 3.52 -7.67
CA VAL A 39 3.29 3.40 -7.19
C VAL A 39 2.81 4.78 -6.83
N TYR A 40 1.74 5.22 -7.49
CA TYR A 40 1.06 6.48 -7.21
C TYR A 40 -0.19 6.18 -6.38
N TYR A 41 -0.44 7.00 -5.37
CA TYR A 41 -1.54 6.77 -4.44
C TYR A 41 -2.14 8.08 -3.92
N SER A 42 -3.38 7.98 -3.43
CA SER A 42 -4.17 9.08 -2.88
C SER A 42 -5.01 8.62 -1.70
N GLY A 43 -5.36 9.49 -0.75
CA GLY A 43 -6.17 9.14 0.42
C GLY A 43 -5.81 10.00 1.63
N ASP A 44 -5.44 9.37 2.74
CA ASP A 44 -4.88 10.08 3.90
C ASP A 44 -3.53 10.75 3.59
N ALA A 45 -2.83 10.26 2.55
CA ALA A 45 -1.67 10.89 1.95
C ALA A 45 -1.72 10.77 0.43
N ASP A 46 -1.35 11.84 -0.26
CA ASP A 46 -1.24 11.89 -1.72
C ASP A 46 0.23 11.94 -2.13
N GLY A 47 0.63 11.10 -3.08
CA GLY A 47 2.00 11.09 -3.56
C GLY A 47 2.36 9.87 -4.39
N PHE A 48 3.66 9.59 -4.43
CA PHE A 48 4.21 8.42 -5.09
C PHE A 48 5.43 7.90 -4.32
N SER A 49 5.70 6.62 -4.48
CA SER A 49 6.92 5.99 -3.98
C SER A 49 7.41 4.94 -4.98
N VAL A 50 8.67 4.52 -4.84
CA VAL A 50 9.14 3.36 -5.60
C VAL A 50 8.48 2.09 -5.06
N MET A 51 8.19 1.15 -5.96
CA MET A 51 7.49 -0.11 -5.66
C MET A 51 8.08 -0.83 -4.44
N ARG A 52 9.41 -0.91 -4.34
CA ARG A 52 10.12 -1.57 -3.24
C ARG A 52 9.90 -0.89 -1.88
N GLU A 53 9.76 0.44 -1.86
CA GLU A 53 9.47 1.18 -0.63
C GLU A 53 8.00 1.01 -0.27
N PHE A 54 7.10 1.09 -1.25
CA PHE A 54 5.68 0.89 -1.04
C PHE A 54 5.37 -0.46 -0.38
N VAL A 55 5.89 -1.57 -0.92
CA VAL A 55 5.65 -2.93 -0.36
C VAL A 55 6.26 -3.13 1.05
N ARG A 56 7.20 -2.27 1.46
CA ARG A 56 7.81 -2.31 2.80
C ARG A 56 7.03 -1.47 3.81
N ALA A 57 6.50 -0.33 3.37
CA ALA A 57 5.84 0.64 4.22
C ALA A 57 4.32 0.43 4.31
N TYR A 58 3.74 -0.38 3.42
CA TYR A 58 2.30 -0.59 3.35
C TYR A 58 1.93 -2.07 3.32
N ARG A 59 0.73 -2.37 3.84
CA ARG A 59 0.10 -3.69 3.75
C ARG A 59 -1.31 -3.57 3.16
N PRO A 60 -1.86 -4.63 2.54
CA PRO A 60 -3.20 -4.58 1.97
C PRO A 60 -4.22 -4.29 3.07
N TYR A 61 -4.97 -3.21 2.92
CA TYR A 61 -6.06 -2.91 3.85
C TYR A 61 -7.17 -3.95 3.63
N PRO A 62 -7.67 -4.62 4.69
CA PRO A 62 -8.77 -5.54 4.54
C PRO A 62 -9.98 -4.77 4.01
N SER A 63 -10.33 -4.98 2.75
CA SER A 63 -11.65 -4.55 2.25
C SER A 63 -12.70 -5.32 3.03
N SER A 64 -13.23 -4.72 4.09
CA SER A 64 -14.44 -5.20 4.73
C SER A 64 -15.53 -5.22 3.65
N LYS A 65 -15.82 -6.42 3.15
CA LYS A 65 -17.05 -6.68 2.40
C LYS A 65 -18.20 -6.31 3.33
N ASN A 66 -18.91 -5.24 3.00
CA ASN A 66 -20.26 -5.01 3.49
C ASN A 66 -21.24 -5.27 2.35
#